data_AF-A0AAD7I113-F1
#
_entry.id   AF-A0AAD7I113-F1
#
_cell.length_a   1.000
_cell.length_b   1.000
_cell.length_c   1.000
_cell.angle_alpha   90.00
_cell.angle_beta   90.00
_cell.angle_gamma   90.00
#
_symmetry.space_group_name_H-M   'P 1'
#
loop_
_entity.id
_entity.type
_entity.pdbx_description
1 polymer ?
#
loop_
_entity_poly.entity_id
_entity_poly.type
_entity_poly.pdbx_seq_one_letter_code
_entity_poly.pdbx_strand_id
1 'polypeptide(L)'
;ERNPFAKPESEGEKAAAKVMRYISYVSDHIPGSVGDVNSMKQQMHSKIICDGLPHLFATVNPADSHNPIAQVLAGRDIDRDKIFHALDGMNKEPSVRAKTLAENPVAGAEFFHLMITNF
;
A
#
# COMPACT_ATOMS: atom_id res chain seq x y z
N GLU A 1 -9.37 -1.33 -17.90
CA GLU A 1 -9.96 -2.16 -16.83
C GLU A 1 -9.38 -3.56 -16.92
N ARG A 2 -8.87 -4.13 -15.82
CA ARG A 2 -8.21 -5.44 -15.84
C ARG A 2 -9.24 -6.50 -15.45
N ASN A 3 -9.67 -7.30 -16.41
CA ASN A 3 -10.68 -8.35 -16.20
C ASN A 3 -10.17 -9.36 -15.14
N PRO A 4 -10.83 -9.51 -13.98
CA PRO A 4 -10.41 -10.43 -12.92
C PRO A 4 -10.55 -11.91 -13.29
N PHE A 5 -11.22 -12.23 -14.40
CA PHE A 5 -11.35 -13.58 -14.95
C PHE A 5 -10.45 -13.83 -16.17
N ALA A 6 -9.51 -12.94 -16.46
CA ALA A 6 -8.56 -13.13 -17.55
C ALA A 6 -7.79 -14.44 -17.35
N LYS A 7 -7.86 -15.32 -18.34
CA LYS A 7 -7.10 -16.57 -18.38
C LYS A 7 -5.84 -16.37 -19.21
N PRO A 8 -4.73 -17.01 -18.86
CA PRO A 8 -3.52 -16.98 -19.69
C PRO A 8 -3.81 -17.69 -21.01
N GLU A 9 -3.67 -16.97 -22.13
CA GLU A 9 -4.00 -17.48 -23.47
C GLU A 9 -2.73 -17.94 -24.19
N SER A 10 -1.64 -17.18 -24.06
CA SER A 10 -0.34 -17.53 -24.65
C SER A 10 0.39 -18.58 -23.82
N GLU A 11 1.25 -19.36 -24.48
CA GLU A 11 2.10 -20.36 -23.81
C GLU A 11 3.03 -19.72 -22.77
N GLY A 12 3.52 -18.50 -23.03
CA GLY A 12 4.33 -17.74 -22.07
C GLY A 12 3.56 -17.36 -20.81
N GLU A 13 2.33 -16.90 -20.94
CA GLU A 13 1.48 -16.57 -19.79
C GLU A 13 1.09 -17.82 -19.00
N LYS A 14 0.82 -18.95 -19.67
CA LYS A 14 0.53 -20.23 -18.99
C LYS A 14 1.73 -20.72 -18.19
N ALA A 15 2.94 -20.61 -18.76
CA ALA A 15 4.18 -20.95 -18.07
C ALA A 15 4.41 -20.03 -16.85
N ALA A 16 4.23 -18.71 -17.02
CA ALA A 16 4.32 -17.75 -15.92
C ALA A 16 3.31 -18.04 -14.81
N ALA A 17 2.04 -18.30 -15.16
CA ALA A 17 1.00 -18.65 -14.20
C ALA A 17 1.33 -19.95 -13.44
N LYS A 18 1.91 -20.94 -14.11
CA LYS A 18 2.37 -22.20 -13.49
C LYS A 18 3.48 -21.93 -12.48
N VAL A 19 4.47 -21.11 -12.82
CA VAL A 19 5.56 -20.72 -11.90
C VAL A 19 5.01 -19.96 -10.71
N MET A 20 4.14 -18.97 -10.94
CA MET A 20 3.49 -18.20 -9.87
C MET A 20 2.73 -19.11 -8.90
N ARG A 21 2.05 -20.15 -9.40
CA ARG A 21 1.36 -21.12 -8.54
C ARG A 21 2.32 -21.87 -7.61
N TYR A 22 3.49 -22.28 -8.10
CA TYR A 22 4.49 -22.94 -7.25
C TYR A 22 5.06 -21.97 -6.21
N ILE A 23 5.36 -20.73 -6.61
CA ILE A 23 5.85 -19.69 -5.70
C ILE A 23 4.82 -19.43 -4.60
N SER A 24 3.54 -19.26 -4.96
CA SER A 24 2.47 -19.05 -3.98
C SER A 24 2.36 -20.20 -2.98
N TYR A 25 2.46 -21.45 -3.46
CA TYR A 25 2.41 -22.65 -2.61
C TYR A 25 3.56 -22.71 -1.59
N VAL A 26 4.79 -22.41 -2.04
CA VAL A 26 5.94 -22.35 -1.13
C VAL A 26 5.81 -21.18 -0.16
N SER A 27 5.29 -20.04 -0.63
CA SER A 27 5.15 -18.84 0.20
C SER A 27 4.22 -19.06 1.39
N ASP A 28 3.17 -19.88 1.28
CA ASP A 28 2.18 -20.11 2.34
C ASP A 28 2.80 -20.59 3.67
N HIS A 29 3.99 -21.20 3.62
CA HIS A 29 4.69 -21.74 4.78
C HIS A 29 5.79 -20.81 5.31
N ILE A 30 5.96 -19.63 4.70
CA ILE A 30 6.94 -18.62 5.10
C ILE A 30 6.22 -17.55 5.91
N PRO A 31 6.54 -17.38 7.21
CA PRO A 31 5.94 -16.32 8.03
C PRO A 31 6.12 -14.94 7.39
N GLY A 32 5.03 -14.17 7.29
CA GLY A 32 5.03 -12.83 6.70
C GLY A 32 5.03 -12.79 5.17
N SER A 33 4.90 -13.93 4.50
CA SER A 33 4.74 -13.97 3.05
C SER A 33 3.35 -13.49 2.62
N VAL A 34 3.18 -13.33 1.30
CA VAL A 34 1.86 -13.04 0.71
C VAL A 34 0.85 -14.16 0.96
N GLY A 35 1.29 -15.42 0.95
CA GLY A 35 0.44 -16.58 1.24
C GLY A 35 -0.06 -16.57 2.69
N ASP A 36 0.87 -16.40 3.63
CA ASP A 36 0.59 -16.36 5.08
C ASP A 36 -0.36 -15.20 5.43
N VAL A 37 -0.12 -14.00 4.86
CA VAL A 37 -1.02 -12.84 5.02
C VAL A 37 -2.43 -13.11 4.49
N ASN A 38 -2.55 -13.81 3.34
CA ASN A 38 -3.86 -14.15 2.79
C ASN A 38 -4.58 -15.21 3.63
N SER A 39 -3.84 -16.20 4.16
CA SER A 39 -4.38 -17.21 5.08
C SER A 39 -4.92 -16.56 6.35
N MET A 40 -4.16 -15.65 6.97
CA MET A 40 -4.61 -14.89 8.14
C MET A 40 -5.87 -14.07 7.86
N LYS A 41 -5.96 -13.40 6.70
CA LYS A 41 -7.17 -12.67 6.29
C LYS A 41 -8.37 -13.61 6.15
N GLN A 42 -8.17 -14.77 5.54
CA GLN A 42 -9.25 -15.75 5.37
C GLN A 42 -9.76 -16.28 6.71
N GLN A 43 -8.87 -16.51 7.68
CA GLN A 43 -9.25 -16.89 9.05
C GLN A 43 -10.05 -15.78 9.74
N MET A 44 -9.63 -14.51 9.62
CA MET A 44 -10.39 -13.37 10.13
C MET A 44 -11.78 -13.31 9.51
N HIS A 45 -11.89 -13.41 8.18
CA HIS A 45 -13.17 -13.40 7.48
C HIS A 45 -14.07 -14.56 7.91
N SER A 46 -13.52 -15.78 8.00
CA SER A 46 -14.27 -16.95 8.47
C SER A 46 -14.82 -16.73 9.87
N LYS A 47 -14.01 -16.17 10.77
CA LYS A 47 -14.43 -15.89 12.14
C LYS A 47 -15.54 -14.85 12.22
N ILE A 48 -15.46 -13.79 11.40
CA ILE A 48 -16.51 -12.77 11.29
C ILE A 48 -17.83 -13.38 10.81
N ILE A 49 -17.78 -14.21 9.76
CA ILE A 49 -18.97 -14.87 9.20
C ILE A 49 -19.60 -15.83 10.21
N CYS A 50 -18.79 -16.61 10.91
CA CYS A 50 -19.28 -17.59 11.90
C CYS A 50 -19.82 -16.93 13.16
N ASP A 51 -19.17 -15.88 13.68
CA ASP A 51 -19.52 -15.27 14.97
C ASP A 51 -20.57 -14.14 14.82
N GLY A 52 -20.97 -13.78 13.60
CA GLY A 52 -22.10 -12.87 13.33
C GLY A 52 -21.89 -11.42 13.75
N LEU A 53 -20.65 -11.01 14.02
CA LEU A 53 -20.34 -9.67 14.49
C LEU A 53 -20.26 -8.67 13.32
N PRO A 54 -21.00 -7.54 13.36
CA PRO A 54 -20.76 -6.44 12.44
C PRO A 54 -19.44 -5.74 12.83
N HIS A 55 -18.34 -6.19 12.22
CA HIS A 55 -17.02 -5.59 12.41
C HIS A 55 -16.47 -5.06 11.09
N LEU A 56 -16.20 -3.75 11.04
CA LEU A 56 -15.45 -3.12 9.95
C LEU A 56 -13.95 -3.22 10.27
N PHE A 57 -13.25 -4.10 9.59
CA PHE A 57 -11.78 -4.12 9.60
C PHE A 57 -11.27 -3.23 8.47
N ALA A 58 -10.72 -2.07 8.83
CA ALA A 58 -10.10 -1.16 7.88
C ALA A 58 -8.63 -0.94 8.26
N THR A 59 -7.71 -1.30 7.36
CA THR A 59 -6.31 -0.90 7.47
C THR A 59 -6.16 0.47 6.82
N VAL A 60 -6.03 1.52 7.63
CA VAL A 60 -5.75 2.87 7.14
C VAL A 60 -4.24 3.03 7.02
N ASN A 61 -3.75 3.18 5.80
CA ASN A 61 -2.35 3.54 5.55
C ASN A 61 -2.30 5.01 5.07
N PRO A 62 -1.82 5.96 5.89
CA PRO A 62 -1.74 7.35 5.49
C PRO A 62 -0.74 7.49 4.32
N ALA A 63 -1.20 8.10 3.23
CA ALA A 63 -0.41 8.24 2.02
C ALA A 63 0.65 9.35 2.16
N ASP A 64 1.85 8.97 2.61
CA ASP A 64 3.03 9.82 2.75
C ASP A 64 3.42 10.54 1.45
N SER A 65 3.41 9.83 0.32
CA SER A 65 3.73 10.37 -1.01
C SER A 65 2.77 11.46 -1.51
N HIS A 66 1.57 11.51 -0.95
CA HIS A 66 0.53 12.48 -1.32
C HIS A 66 0.30 13.55 -0.26
N ASN A 67 0.99 13.48 0.89
CA ASN A 67 0.78 14.39 1.99
C ASN A 67 1.92 15.44 2.10
N PRO A 68 1.61 16.75 2.11
CA PRO A 68 2.63 17.81 2.22
C PRO A 68 3.48 17.68 3.47
N ILE A 69 2.91 17.19 4.56
CA ILE A 69 3.61 17.05 5.85
C ILE A 69 4.80 16.10 5.69
N ALA A 70 4.63 14.97 5.02
CA ALA A 70 5.70 14.02 4.78
C ALA A 70 6.85 14.65 3.95
N GLN A 71 6.51 15.52 3.00
CA GLN A 71 7.49 16.22 2.18
C GLN A 71 8.26 17.29 2.96
N VAL A 72 7.59 18.01 3.86
CA VAL A 72 8.22 18.97 4.78
C VAL A 72 9.15 18.26 5.76
N LEU A 73 8.72 17.13 6.33
CA LEU A 73 9.55 16.29 7.21
C LEU A 73 10.78 15.75 6.47
N ALA A 74 10.65 15.43 5.18
CA ALA A 74 11.78 15.02 4.35
C ALA A 74 12.74 16.16 3.98
N GLY A 75 12.49 17.39 4.47
CA GLY A 75 13.36 18.54 4.28
C GLY A 75 13.13 19.29 2.97
N ARG A 76 12.02 19.03 2.27
CA ARG A 76 11.68 19.75 1.06
C ARG A 76 11.23 21.17 1.41
N ASP A 77 11.82 22.16 0.74
CA ASP A 77 11.36 23.53 0.81
C ASP A 77 10.05 23.67 0.03
N ILE A 78 8.94 23.79 0.75
CA ILE A 78 7.61 23.92 0.17
C ILE A 78 6.93 25.14 0.76
N ASP A 79 6.45 26.01 -0.12
CA ASP A 79 5.64 27.17 0.24
C ASP A 79 4.29 26.72 0.82
N ARG A 80 4.16 26.86 2.14
CA ARG A 80 3.02 26.38 2.94
C ARG A 80 1.73 27.10 2.59
N ASP A 81 1.83 28.37 2.19
CA ASP A 81 0.67 29.16 1.80
C ASP A 81 0.20 28.71 0.42
N LYS A 82 1.11 28.40 -0.51
CA LYS A 82 0.74 28.04 -1.89
C LYS A 82 0.39 26.57 -2.12
N ILE A 83 0.73 25.65 -1.21
CA ILE A 83 0.50 24.20 -1.35
C ILE A 83 -0.94 23.85 -1.73
N PHE A 84 -1.92 24.54 -1.12
CA PHE A 84 -3.35 24.25 -1.27
C PHE A 84 -4.06 25.18 -2.26
N HIS A 85 -3.40 26.23 -2.75
CA HIS A 85 -4.02 27.23 -3.63
C HIS A 85 -4.14 26.79 -5.09
N ALA A 86 -3.39 25.78 -5.51
CA ALA A 86 -3.52 25.18 -6.84
C ALA A 86 -4.26 23.85 -6.75
N LEU A 87 -5.35 23.69 -7.52
CA LEU A 87 -6.10 22.43 -7.66
C LEU A 87 -5.19 21.22 -8.03
N ASP A 88 -4.02 21.50 -8.62
CA ASP A 88 -3.01 20.50 -8.99
C ASP A 88 -1.69 20.57 -8.20
N GLY A 89 -1.57 21.49 -7.23
CA GLY A 89 -0.27 21.99 -6.73
C GLY A 89 0.75 20.90 -6.41
N MET A 90 0.43 20.05 -5.43
CA MET A 90 1.30 18.92 -5.06
C MET A 90 1.20 17.73 -6.03
N ASN A 91 0.06 17.55 -6.69
CA ASN A 91 -0.21 16.39 -7.56
C ASN A 91 0.53 16.44 -8.90
N LYS A 92 1.14 17.58 -9.24
CA LYS A 92 1.96 17.76 -10.45
C LYS A 92 3.30 17.01 -10.41
N GLU A 93 3.82 16.71 -9.23
CA GLU A 93 5.19 16.18 -9.07
C GLU A 93 5.25 14.81 -8.34
N PRO A 94 4.51 13.77 -8.77
CA PRO A 94 4.45 12.50 -8.07
C PRO A 94 5.81 11.78 -8.00
N SER A 95 6.61 11.87 -9.07
CA SER A 95 7.94 11.26 -9.14
C SER A 95 8.93 11.92 -8.19
N VAL A 96 8.91 13.25 -8.10
CA VAL A 96 9.78 14.00 -7.19
C VAL A 96 9.42 13.68 -5.74
N ARG A 97 8.12 13.65 -5.40
CA ARG A 97 7.67 13.30 -4.03
C ARG A 97 8.10 11.90 -3.61
N ALA A 98 7.95 10.92 -4.51
CA ALA A 98 8.39 9.56 -4.27
C ALA A 98 9.91 9.49 -4.09
N LYS A 99 10.67 10.20 -4.92
CA LYS A 99 12.14 10.28 -4.82
C LYS A 99 12.58 10.92 -3.49
N THR A 100 11.99 12.04 -3.09
CA THR A 100 12.32 12.72 -1.82
C THR A 100 12.13 11.80 -0.61
N LEU A 101 11.03 11.03 -0.58
CA LEU A 101 10.79 10.05 0.50
C LEU A 101 11.75 8.85 0.42
N ALA A 102 12.11 8.41 -0.77
CA ALA A 102 13.10 7.34 -0.95
C ALA A 102 14.50 7.78 -0.50
N GLU A 103 14.85 9.06 -0.67
CA GLU A 103 16.12 9.63 -0.21
C GLU A 103 16.15 9.81 1.32
N ASN A 104 14.99 10.02 1.95
CA ASN A 104 14.86 10.14 3.41
C ASN A 104 13.72 9.24 3.96
N PRO A 105 13.96 7.93 4.12
CA PRO A 105 12.94 7.01 4.63
C PRO A 105 12.56 7.26 6.09
N VAL A 106 13.42 7.93 6.87
CA VAL A 106 13.13 8.30 8.27
C VAL A 106 11.97 9.27 8.33
N ALA A 107 11.90 10.24 7.41
CA ALA A 107 10.78 11.18 7.33
C ALA A 107 9.44 10.48 7.06
N GLY A 108 9.44 9.39 6.29
CA GLY A 108 8.24 8.57 6.08
C GLY A 108 7.77 7.88 7.37
N ALA A 109 8.70 7.37 8.18
CA ALA A 109 8.41 6.76 9.47
C ALA A 109 7.93 7.80 10.50
N GLU A 110 8.56 8.97 10.56
CA GLU A 110 8.13 10.10 11.39
C GLU A 110 6.74 10.59 11.00
N PHE A 111 6.48 10.71 9.69
CA PHE A 111 5.14 11.04 9.19
C PHE A 111 4.12 10.01 9.64
N PHE A 112 4.38 8.72 9.46
CA PHE A 112 3.47 7.66 9.89
C PHE A 112 3.21 7.74 11.40
N HIS A 113 4.25 7.91 12.21
CA HIS A 113 4.12 8.06 13.66
C HIS A 113 3.24 9.27 14.01
N LEU A 114 3.54 10.43 13.42
CA LEU A 114 2.79 11.67 13.63
C LEU A 114 1.32 11.51 13.27
N MET A 115 1.02 10.80 12.18
CA MET A 115 -0.36 10.55 11.75
C MET A 115 -1.10 9.66 12.75
N ILE A 116 -0.48 8.58 13.23
CA ILE A 116 -1.12 7.63 14.15
C ILE A 116 -1.27 8.20 15.57
N THR A 117 -0.38 9.09 16.01
CA THR A 117 -0.44 9.66 17.37
C THR A 117 -1.37 10.85 17.50
N ASN A 118 -1.59 11.61 16.43
CA ASN A 118 -2.30 12.90 16.49
C ASN A 118 -3.66 12.92 15.76
N PHE A 119 -3.99 11.89 14.99
CA PHE A 119 -5.24 11.78 14.23
C PHE A 119 -5.88 10.41 14.45
#